data_AF-A0A1W9QNR0-F1
#
_entry.id   AF-A0A1W9QNR0-F1
#
_cell.length_a   1.000
_cell.length_b   1.000
_cell.length_c   1.000
_cell.angle_alpha   90.00
_cell.angle_beta   90.00
_cell.angle_gamma   90.00
#
_symmetry.space_group_name_H-M   'P 1'
#
loop_
_entity.id
_entity.type
_entity.pdbx_description
1 polymer ?
#
loop_
_entity_poly.entity_id
_entity_poly.type
_entity_poly.pdbx_seq_one_letter_code
_entity_poly.pdbx_strand_id
1 'polypeptide(L)' 'MKKLTLIISALTLLAFTTGDPKSEYIMLPLAYSVYADDIDLDGDNDIVVGFRQLEWSFNIIK' A
#
# COMPACT_ATOMS: atom_id res chain seq x y z
N MET A 1 34.22 -6.68 14.25
CA MET A 1 32.91 -6.87 14.92
C MET A 1 32.17 -5.55 15.14
N LYS A 2 32.73 -4.54 15.83
CA LYS A 2 32.05 -3.25 16.10
C LYS A 2 31.55 -2.49 14.86
N LYS A 3 32.33 -2.47 13.76
CA LYS A 3 31.94 -1.83 12.49
C LYS A 3 30.72 -2.51 11.85
N LEU A 4 30.65 -3.83 11.91
CA LEU A 4 29.53 -4.60 11.36
C LEU A 4 28.25 -4.35 12.16
N THR A 5 28.35 -4.31 13.49
CA THR A 5 27.22 -3.96 14.36
C THR A 5 26.69 -2.56 14.06
N LEU A 6 27.58 -1.57 13.86
CA LEU A 6 27.18 -0.20 13.51
C LEU A 6 26.44 -0.14 12.17
N ILE A 7 26.92 -0.87 11.16
CA ILE A 7 26.30 -0.93 9.83
C ILE A 7 24.91 -1.58 9.91
N ILE A 8 24.78 -2.70 10.63
CA ILE A 8 23.48 -3.38 10.80
C ILE A 8 22.50 -2.45 11.52
N SER A 9 22.91 -1.80 12.61
CA SER A 9 22.05 -0.86 13.35
C SER A 9 21.62 0.34 12.50
N ALA A 10 22.50 0.86 11.63
CA ALA A 10 22.16 1.94 10.72
C ALA A 10 21.15 1.51 9.66
N LEU A 11 21.31 0.30 9.09
CA LEU A 11 20.40 -0.25 8.08
C LEU A 11 19.02 -0.55 8.65
N THR A 12 18.91 -1.10 9.86
CA THR A 12 17.61 -1.28 10.51
C THR A 12 16.94 0.06 10.80
N LEU A 13 17.68 1.05 11.31
CA LEU A 13 17.11 2.36 11.57
C LEU A 13 16.61 3.06 10.30
N LEU A 14 17.34 2.93 9.18
CA LEU A 14 16.91 3.42 7.87
C LEU A 14 15.59 2.78 7.43
N ALA A 15 15.48 1.45 7.50
CA ALA A 15 14.28 0.72 7.10
C ALA A 15 13.01 1.13 7.88
N PHE A 16 13.13 1.50 9.16
CA PHE A 16 11.98 1.95 9.96
C PHE A 16 11.64 3.44 9.81
N THR A 17 12.48 4.23 9.12
CA THR A 17 12.28 5.69 8.95
C THR A 17 11.88 6.07 7.54
N THR A 18 12.17 5.23 6.54
CA THR A 18 11.63 5.39 5.20
C THR A 18 10.19 4.88 5.21
N GLY A 19 9.23 5.74 5.55
CA GLY A 19 7.83 5.44 5.28
C GLY A 19 7.64 5.23 3.77
N ASP A 20 6.80 4.27 3.39
CA ASP A 20 6.45 4.07 2.00
C ASP A 20 5.81 5.36 1.44
N PRO A 21 6.08 5.70 0.17
CA PRO A 21 5.43 6.84 -0.46
C PRO A 21 3.92 6.66 -0.33
N LYS A 22 3.24 7.66 0.25
CA LYS A 22 1.77 7.65 0.30
C LYS A 22 1.24 7.62 -1.12
N SER A 23 0.52 6.55 -1.46
CA SER A 23 -0.17 6.44 -2.72
C SER A 23 -1.27 7.51 -2.80
N GLU A 24 -1.20 8.38 -3.82
CA GLU A 24 -2.25 9.34 -4.14
C GLU A 24 -3.22 8.71 -5.15
N TYR A 25 -4.46 8.43 -4.73
CA TYR A 25 -5.47 7.81 -5.58
C TYR A 25 -6.51 8.82 -6.06
N ILE A 26 -6.66 8.97 -7.38
CA ILE A 26 -7.74 9.75 -7.99
C ILE A 26 -9.02 8.93 -7.88
N MET A 27 -9.82 9.21 -6.87
CA MET A 27 -11.15 8.63 -6.74
C MET A 27 -12.08 9.21 -7.80
N LEU A 28 -12.54 8.37 -8.72
CA LEU A 28 -13.63 8.75 -9.63
C LEU A 28 -14.89 9.05 -8.78
N PRO A 29 -15.67 10.10 -9.11
CA PRO A 29 -16.78 10.58 -8.27
C PRO A 29 -17.98 9.62 -8.15
N LEU A 30 -17.88 8.38 -8.66
CA LEU A 30 -18.96 7.38 -8.71
C LEU A 30 -18.65 6.10 -7.91
N ALA A 31 -17.74 6.17 -6.95
CA ALA A 31 -17.52 5.07 -6.01
C ALA A 31 -18.83 4.75 -5.27
N TYR A 32 -19.31 3.52 -5.42
CA TYR A 32 -20.53 3.02 -4.81
C TYR A 32 -20.27 2.20 -3.55
N SER A 33 -19.17 1.46 -3.54
CA SER A 33 -18.72 0.66 -2.39
C SER A 33 -17.21 0.67 -2.30
N VAL A 34 -16.68 0.66 -1.08
CA VAL A 34 -15.26 0.53 -0.79
C VAL A 34 -15.08 -0.63 0.19
N TYR A 35 -14.11 -1.50 -0.06
CA TYR A 35 -13.69 -2.59 0.82
C TYR A 35 -12.17 -2.54 0.98
N ALA A 36 -11.67 -2.82 2.18
CA ALA A 36 -10.24 -2.85 2.46
C ALA A 36 -9.89 -4.08 3.31
N ASP A 37 -8.91 -4.85 2.86
CA ASP A 37 -8.45 -6.10 3.45
C ASP A 37 -7.08 -6.46 2.86
N ASP A 38 -6.33 -7.35 3.51
CA ASP A 38 -5.05 -7.87 2.99
C ASP A 38 -5.34 -9.01 1.99
N ILE A 39 -5.65 -8.63 0.74
CA ILE A 39 -6.16 -9.54 -0.29
C ILE A 39 -5.04 -10.38 -0.88
N ASP A 40 -3.84 -9.82 -1.00
CA ASP A 40 -2.69 -10.52 -1.57
C ASP A 40 -1.66 -11.05 -0.56
N LEU A 41 -1.90 -10.82 0.74
CA LEU A 41 -1.21 -11.42 1.88
C LEU A 41 0.24 -10.96 2.06
N ASP A 42 0.59 -9.75 1.63
CA ASP A 42 1.89 -9.14 1.89
C ASP A 42 1.92 -8.22 3.13
N GLY A 43 0.77 -8.03 3.79
CA GLY A 43 0.66 -7.48 5.14
C GLY A 43 0.27 -6.01 5.21
N ASP A 44 0.01 -5.36 4.06
CA ASP A 44 -0.75 -4.12 4.00
C ASP A 44 -2.18 -4.33 3.49
N ASN A 45 -3.07 -3.41 3.87
CA ASN A 45 -4.47 -3.49 3.46
C ASN A 45 -4.61 -2.95 2.04
N ASP A 46 -4.99 -3.82 1.11
CA ASP A 46 -5.43 -3.45 -0.23
C ASP A 46 -6.75 -2.67 -0.19
N ILE A 47 -7.01 -1.88 -1.25
CA ILE A 47 -8.26 -1.14 -1.40
C ILE A 47 -8.97 -1.57 -2.69
N VAL A 48 -10.19 -2.07 -2.55
CA VAL A 48 -11.10 -2.37 -3.66
C VAL A 48 -12.23 -1.35 -3.70
N VAL A 49 -12.38 -0.69 -4.85
CA VAL A 49 -13.44 0.29 -5.08
C VAL A 49 -14.41 -0.24 -6.14
N GLY A 50 -15.66 -0.46 -5.75
CA GLY A 50 -16.76 -0.75 -6.66
C GLY A 50 -17.39 0.55 -7.16
N PHE A 51 -17.49 0.72 -8.48
CA PHE A 51 -18.13 1.87 -9.11
C PHE A 51 -19.49 1.46 -9.69
N ARG A 52 -20.50 2.33 -9.62
CA ARG A 52 -21.73 2.13 -10.42
C ARG A 52 -21.52 2.69 -11.82
N GLN A 53 -21.09 1.89 -12.79
CA GLN A 53 -21.36 2.20 -14.20
C GLN A 53 -21.32 0.99 -15.13
N LEU A 54 -22.03 1.11 -16.25
CA LEU A 54 -22.39 0.07 -17.24
C LEU A 54 -21.21 -0.60 -17.98
N GLU A 55 -19.97 -0.36 -17.57
CA GLU A 55 -18.78 -1.03 -18.07
C GLU A 55 -17.92 -1.50 -16.90
N TRP A 56 -17.61 -2.79 -16.89
CA TRP A 56 -16.76 -3.41 -15.89
C TRP A 56 -15.32 -2.92 -16.07
N SER A 57 -14.79 -2.18 -15.10
CA SER A 57 -13.36 -1.97 -14.94
C SER A 57 -12.94 -2.50 -13.58
N PHE A 58 -12.12 -3.55 -13.58
CA PHE A 58 -11.43 -4.03 -12.39
C PHE A 58 -10.11 -3.28 -12.30
N ASN A 59 -9.94 -2.49 -11.24
CA ASN A 59 -8.65 -1.93 -10.88
C ASN A 59 -8.21 -2.63 -9.60
N ILE A 60 -7.22 -3.51 -9.70
CA ILE A 60 -6.51 -4.06 -8.54
C ILE A 60 -5.40 -3.05 -8.26
N ILE A 61 -5.53 -2.36 -7.13
CA ILE A 61 -4.63 -1.29 -6.73
C ILE A 61 -3.79 -1.82 -5.57
N LYS A 62 -2.49 -2.00 -5.82
CA LYS A 62 -1.45 -2.04 -4.80
C LYS A 62 -1.09 -0.60 -4.37
#